data_AF-A0A4D6KTX3-F1
#
_entry.id   AF-A0A4D6KTX3-F1
#
_cell.length_a   1.000
_cell.length_b   1.000
_cell.length_c   1.000
_cell.angle_alpha   90.00
_cell.angle_beta   90.00
_cell.angle_gamma   90.00
#
_symmetry.space_group_name_H-M   'P 1'
#
loop_
_entity.id
_entity.type
_entity.pdbx_description
1 polymer ?
#
loop_
_entity_poly.entity_id
_entity_poly.type
_entity_poly.pdbx_seq_one_letter_code
_entity_poly.pdbx_strand_id
1 'polypeptide(L)'
;MALSQRDLLRRIKQKESNKVGASSRTKDSSSKAIVLESEQETTQSDPKLKRKRVEPLISEASDSTDNIPLSALGFKRSFWDDKFAHLAHGRANNYFPVDDKLLSGRQLSSVQEGLLHNIHQVEASSLFLMDRLEASERKELKAASDLAAANKEIEQLRLDMEDFAKMKKTLEDTEAELSILRAEMDELKPKAEGLSAQCQVLEGEKEELTDQLCSTLKEGFQLALDQVKILHPDVDISAADITKEIVDGQLVELS
;
A
#
# COMPACT_ATOMS: atom_id res chain seq x y z
N MET A 1 17.61 14.25 29.89
CA MET A 1 17.58 15.68 30.25
C MET A 1 16.18 16.21 29.99
N ALA A 2 15.43 16.58 31.03
CA ALA A 2 14.08 17.11 30.87
C ALA A 2 14.13 18.60 30.46
N LEU A 3 13.29 18.99 29.50
CA LEU A 3 13.18 20.40 29.06
C LEU A 3 12.46 21.23 30.12
N SER A 4 12.97 22.43 30.39
CA SER A 4 12.37 23.33 31.37
C SER A 4 10.97 23.79 30.93
N GLN A 5 10.06 23.96 31.88
CA GLN A 5 8.71 24.51 31.67
C GLN A 5 8.74 25.85 30.89
N ARG A 6 9.80 26.65 31.05
CA ARG A 6 10.02 27.90 30.30
C ARG A 6 10.26 27.71 28.80
N ASP A 7 10.79 26.57 28.38
CA ASP A 7 11.03 26.26 26.96
C ASP A 7 9.78 25.74 26.27
N LEU A 8 8.93 25.02 27.00
CA LEU A 8 7.61 24.59 26.51
C LEU A 8 6.74 25.81 26.19
N LEU A 9 6.66 26.79 27.11
CA LEU A 9 5.89 28.02 26.94
C LEU A 9 6.38 28.87 25.75
N ARG A 10 7.70 28.92 25.50
CA ARG A 10 8.26 29.60 24.31
C ARG A 10 7.80 28.96 23.00
N ARG A 11 7.77 27.63 22.90
CA ARG A 11 7.33 26.91 21.69
C ARG A 11 5.84 27.10 21.40
N ILE A 12 5.00 27.18 22.43
CA ILE A 12 3.55 27.42 22.27
C ILE A 12 3.33 28.82 21.68
N LYS A 13 3.94 29.85 22.27
CA LYS A 13 3.84 31.24 21.78
C LYS A 13 4.33 31.41 20.34
N GLN A 14 5.34 30.63 19.92
CA GLN A 14 5.87 30.64 18.56
C GLN A 14 4.99 29.89 17.54
N LYS A 15 4.05 29.04 17.99
CA LYS A 15 3.02 28.43 17.12
C LYS A 15 1.82 29.34 16.89
N GLU A 16 1.45 30.18 17.86
CA GLU A 16 0.33 31.14 17.71
C GLU A 16 0.64 32.24 16.69
N SER A 17 1.87 32.74 16.62
CA SER A 17 2.26 33.79 15.66
C SER A 17 2.18 33.36 14.20
N ASN A 18 2.16 32.05 13.91
CA ASN A 18 2.24 31.52 12.55
C ASN A 18 0.89 31.07 11.98
N LYS A 19 -0.23 31.35 12.68
CA LYS A 19 -1.58 30.92 12.26
C LYS A 19 -2.52 32.08 11.93
N VAL A 20 -2.03 33.06 11.17
CA VAL A 20 -2.85 34.11 10.54
C VAL A 20 -2.54 34.13 9.03
N GLY A 21 -3.41 33.50 8.23
CA GLY A 21 -3.29 33.50 6.77
C GLY A 21 -4.23 32.51 6.07
N ALA A 22 -5.05 33.02 5.13
CA ALA A 22 -5.88 32.30 4.16
C ALA A 22 -7.07 31.45 4.69
N SER A 23 -8.19 32.16 4.89
CA SER A 23 -9.57 31.65 4.91
C SER A 23 -10.39 32.48 3.91
N SER A 24 -11.35 31.97 3.14
CA SER A 24 -11.77 30.58 2.81
C SER A 24 -12.75 30.63 1.62
N ARG A 25 -13.18 29.49 1.05
CA ARG A 25 -14.53 29.43 0.45
C ARG A 25 -15.16 28.03 0.43
N THR A 26 -16.48 28.03 0.37
CA THR A 26 -17.39 26.97 0.81
C THR A 26 -17.98 26.11 -0.31
N LYS A 27 -18.55 24.97 0.10
CA LYS A 27 -19.46 24.13 -0.68
C LYS A 27 -20.57 24.93 -1.36
N ASP A 28 -21.03 24.43 -2.51
CA ASP A 28 -22.45 24.19 -2.74
C ASP A 28 -22.66 23.00 -3.68
N SER A 29 -23.79 22.32 -3.54
CA SER A 29 -24.10 21.03 -4.17
C SER A 29 -25.18 21.16 -5.26
N SER A 30 -25.04 20.43 -6.36
CA SER A 30 -26.17 20.18 -7.28
C SER A 30 -26.04 18.81 -7.96
N SER A 31 -27.04 17.96 -7.72
CA SER A 31 -27.15 16.63 -8.30
C SER A 31 -27.57 16.70 -9.77
N LYS A 32 -26.98 15.86 -10.63
CA LYS A 32 -27.65 15.35 -11.84
C LYS A 32 -27.19 13.93 -12.12
N ALA A 33 -28.16 13.04 -12.28
CA ALA A 33 -27.92 11.62 -12.52
C ALA A 33 -27.49 11.38 -13.98
N ILE A 34 -26.61 10.39 -14.17
CA ILE A 34 -26.46 9.65 -15.42
C ILE A 34 -26.52 8.16 -15.05
N VAL A 35 -27.27 7.41 -15.86
CA VAL A 35 -27.78 6.06 -15.58
C VAL A 35 -26.71 4.99 -15.84
N LEU A 36 -26.75 3.91 -15.04
CA LEU A 36 -26.06 2.64 -15.29
C LEU A 36 -27.05 1.62 -15.87
N GLU A 37 -26.89 1.29 -17.15
CA GLU A 37 -27.39 0.07 -17.82
C GLU A 37 -26.25 -0.34 -18.80
N SER A 38 -25.68 -1.55 -18.85
CA SER A 38 -26.04 -2.92 -18.42
C SER A 38 -26.92 -3.73 -19.38
N GLU A 39 -26.39 -4.04 -20.56
CA GLU A 39 -26.79 -5.16 -21.43
C GLU A 39 -25.47 -5.82 -21.89
N GLN A 40 -25.02 -7.01 -21.49
CA GLN A 40 -25.61 -8.35 -21.36
C GLN A 40 -25.86 -9.06 -22.70
N GLU A 41 -25.04 -10.07 -22.98
CA GLU A 41 -25.20 -11.05 -24.07
C GLU A 41 -26.54 -11.80 -23.93
N THR A 42 -27.14 -12.25 -25.05
CA THR A 42 -27.72 -13.60 -25.15
C THR A 42 -28.24 -13.94 -26.57
N THR A 43 -27.81 -15.09 -27.10
CA THR A 43 -28.60 -15.98 -28.00
C THR A 43 -28.97 -15.42 -29.42
N GLN A 44 -29.45 -16.19 -30.41
CA GLN A 44 -29.80 -17.62 -30.50
C GLN A 44 -29.64 -18.14 -31.94
N SER A 45 -29.44 -19.44 -32.12
CA SER A 45 -29.48 -20.11 -33.43
C SER A 45 -30.88 -20.64 -33.81
N ASP A 46 -31.03 -20.93 -35.11
CA ASP A 46 -31.84 -22.03 -35.68
C ASP A 46 -33.33 -21.72 -36.07
N PRO A 47 -34.04 -22.59 -36.85
CA PRO A 47 -33.96 -22.53 -38.32
C PRO A 47 -35.32 -22.53 -39.06
N LYS A 48 -35.23 -22.56 -40.41
CA LYS A 48 -36.22 -22.92 -41.47
C LYS A 48 -36.72 -21.73 -42.32
N LEU A 49 -36.52 -21.82 -43.64
CA LEU A 49 -37.63 -21.79 -44.61
C LEU A 49 -37.26 -22.41 -45.98
N LYS A 50 -37.74 -23.65 -46.16
CA LYS A 50 -38.05 -24.40 -47.40
C LYS A 50 -37.33 -24.07 -48.73
N ARG A 51 -36.42 -24.98 -49.08
CA ARG A 51 -36.25 -25.66 -50.39
C ARG A 51 -37.13 -25.16 -51.56
N LYS A 52 -36.48 -24.83 -52.68
CA LYS A 52 -36.90 -25.37 -54.00
C LYS A 52 -35.73 -26.07 -54.67
N ARG A 53 -35.92 -27.37 -54.92
CA ARG A 53 -34.94 -28.32 -55.47
C ARG A 53 -35.06 -28.32 -57.00
N VAL A 54 -33.95 -28.15 -57.70
CA VAL A 54 -33.67 -28.82 -58.98
C VAL A 54 -32.30 -29.45 -58.82
N GLU A 55 -32.13 -30.64 -59.37
CA GLU A 55 -31.13 -31.64 -59.01
C GLU A 55 -30.80 -32.45 -60.30
N PRO A 56 -29.89 -33.43 -60.25
CA PRO A 56 -28.44 -33.26 -60.34
C PRO A 56 -27.88 -33.83 -61.66
N LEU A 57 -26.58 -33.62 -61.92
CA LEU A 57 -25.78 -34.63 -62.62
C LEU A 57 -24.28 -34.47 -62.31
N ILE A 58 -23.72 -35.42 -61.54
CA ILE A 58 -22.37 -36.05 -61.65
C ILE A 58 -21.16 -35.07 -61.72
N SER A 59 -20.12 -35.13 -60.86
CA SER A 59 -19.32 -36.33 -60.57
C SER A 59 -18.75 -36.40 -59.14
N GLU A 60 -18.77 -37.61 -58.60
CA GLU A 60 -17.66 -38.30 -57.91
C GLU A 60 -16.74 -37.50 -56.97
N ALA A 61 -16.87 -37.82 -55.67
CA ALA A 61 -15.74 -37.75 -54.76
C ALA A 61 -14.75 -38.87 -55.11
N SER A 62 -13.46 -38.53 -55.26
CA SER A 62 -12.36 -39.49 -55.09
C SER A 62 -11.14 -38.79 -54.51
N ASP A 63 -10.73 -39.32 -53.35
CA ASP A 63 -9.35 -39.53 -52.91
C ASP A 63 -8.38 -38.34 -52.79
N SER A 64 -8.10 -38.05 -51.52
CA SER A 64 -6.76 -38.22 -50.93
C SER A 64 -5.56 -37.52 -51.57
N THR A 65 -4.95 -36.61 -50.82
CA THR A 65 -3.48 -36.46 -50.86
C THR A 65 -2.85 -36.12 -49.50
N ASP A 66 -3.51 -36.51 -48.41
CA ASP A 66 -2.78 -36.78 -47.17
C ASP A 66 -2.04 -38.11 -47.35
N ASN A 67 -0.74 -38.13 -47.01
CA ASN A 67 0.23 -39.21 -47.26
C ASN A 67 0.79 -39.31 -48.69
N ILE A 68 1.44 -38.25 -49.17
CA ILE A 68 2.60 -38.45 -50.07
C ILE A 68 3.75 -38.98 -49.19
N PRO A 69 4.37 -40.14 -49.50
CA PRO A 69 5.55 -40.59 -48.79
C PRO A 69 6.68 -39.56 -48.91
N LEU A 70 7.26 -39.12 -47.78
CA LEU A 70 8.35 -38.13 -47.74
C LEU A 70 9.52 -38.49 -48.68
N SER A 71 9.71 -39.78 -48.95
CA SER A 71 10.72 -40.35 -49.87
C SER A 71 10.52 -40.02 -51.35
N ALA A 72 9.36 -39.50 -51.77
CA ALA A 72 9.07 -39.14 -53.18
C ALA A 72 9.29 -37.64 -53.48
N LEU A 73 9.60 -36.82 -52.47
CA LEU A 73 9.96 -35.41 -52.62
C LEU A 73 11.44 -35.25 -53.02
N GLY A 74 11.79 -35.75 -54.21
CA GLY A 74 13.11 -35.53 -54.80
C GLY A 74 13.38 -34.04 -55.03
N PHE A 75 14.15 -33.42 -54.13
CA PHE A 75 14.71 -32.06 -54.20
C PHE A 75 13.80 -30.99 -54.84
N LYS A 76 12.53 -30.90 -54.39
CA LYS A 76 11.69 -29.75 -54.72
C LYS A 76 12.20 -28.52 -53.96
N ARG A 77 13.02 -27.71 -54.64
CA ARG A 77 13.47 -26.39 -54.17
C ARG A 77 12.25 -25.53 -53.83
N SER A 78 12.37 -24.72 -52.78
CA SER A 78 11.33 -23.74 -52.43
C SER A 78 11.09 -22.79 -53.61
N PHE A 79 9.87 -22.25 -53.76
CA PHE A 79 9.62 -21.15 -54.69
C PHE A 79 10.51 -19.92 -54.39
N TRP A 80 11.00 -19.80 -53.16
CA TRP A 80 11.87 -18.71 -52.69
C TRP A 80 13.37 -19.08 -52.65
N ASP A 81 13.77 -20.21 -53.25
CA ASP A 81 15.19 -20.58 -53.40
C ASP A 81 15.78 -19.85 -54.62
N ASP A 82 16.93 -19.18 -54.48
CA ASP A 82 17.63 -18.48 -55.58
C ASP A 82 17.86 -19.38 -56.81
N LYS A 83 17.92 -20.71 -56.61
CA LYS A 83 18.12 -21.72 -57.65
C LYS A 83 16.81 -22.31 -58.16
N PHE A 84 15.66 -21.73 -57.81
CA PHE A 84 14.35 -22.10 -58.36
C PHE A 84 14.22 -21.58 -59.79
N ALA A 85 13.78 -22.44 -60.71
CA ALA A 85 13.69 -22.12 -62.12
C ALA A 85 12.40 -21.33 -62.45
N HIS A 86 12.25 -20.12 -61.89
CA HIS A 86 11.03 -19.29 -62.03
C HIS A 86 10.54 -19.16 -63.48
N LEU A 87 11.44 -18.95 -64.44
CA LEU A 87 11.08 -18.83 -65.87
C LEU A 87 10.51 -20.15 -66.44
N ALA A 88 11.08 -21.30 -66.07
CA ALA A 88 10.59 -22.60 -66.52
C ALA A 88 9.24 -22.94 -65.86
N HIS A 89 9.11 -22.66 -64.55
CA HIS A 89 7.87 -22.83 -63.81
C HIS A 89 6.75 -21.94 -64.36
N GLY A 90 7.03 -20.66 -64.61
CA GLY A 90 6.06 -19.72 -65.19
C GLY A 90 5.60 -20.14 -66.59
N ARG A 91 6.52 -20.59 -67.45
CA ARG A 91 6.16 -21.12 -68.79
C ARG A 91 5.31 -22.39 -68.73
N ALA A 92 5.52 -23.24 -67.72
CA ALA A 92 4.78 -24.50 -67.59
C ALA A 92 3.39 -24.35 -66.96
N ASN A 93 3.16 -23.33 -66.12
CA ASN A 93 1.94 -23.21 -65.30
C ASN A 93 1.13 -21.93 -65.56
N ASN A 94 1.75 -20.86 -66.07
CA ASN A 94 1.12 -19.54 -66.23
C ASN A 94 0.95 -19.11 -67.70
N TYR A 95 1.32 -19.96 -68.65
CA TYR A 95 1.16 -19.70 -70.09
C TYR A 95 0.36 -20.83 -70.73
N PHE A 96 -0.78 -20.49 -71.31
CA PHE A 96 -1.71 -21.44 -71.92
C PHE A 96 -1.78 -21.23 -73.44
N PRO A 97 -2.08 -22.27 -74.24
CA PRO A 97 -2.24 -22.14 -75.70
C PRO A 97 -3.35 -21.18 -76.16
N VAL A 98 -4.21 -20.71 -75.26
CA VAL A 98 -5.20 -19.68 -75.53
C VAL A 98 -4.60 -18.27 -75.50
N ASP A 99 -3.54 -18.05 -74.71
CA ASP A 99 -2.88 -16.75 -74.55
C ASP A 99 -2.20 -16.33 -75.84
N ASP A 100 -1.59 -17.28 -76.56
CA ASP A 100 -0.98 -17.06 -77.88
C ASP A 100 -1.98 -16.43 -78.89
N LYS A 101 -3.22 -16.92 -78.88
CA LYS A 101 -4.31 -16.41 -79.73
C LYS A 101 -4.82 -15.04 -79.26
N LEU A 102 -4.88 -14.82 -77.94
CA LEU A 102 -5.29 -13.55 -77.34
C LEU A 102 -4.26 -12.43 -77.54
N LEU A 103 -2.96 -12.77 -77.54
CA LEU A 103 -1.85 -11.85 -77.75
C LEU A 103 -1.65 -11.55 -79.24
N SER A 104 -1.79 -12.55 -80.13
CA SER A 104 -1.67 -12.37 -81.59
C SER A 104 -2.66 -11.35 -82.17
N GLY A 105 -3.79 -11.10 -81.50
CA GLY A 105 -4.78 -10.10 -81.90
C GLY A 105 -4.55 -8.69 -81.33
N ARG A 106 -3.52 -8.45 -80.52
CA ARG A 106 -3.25 -7.16 -79.85
C ARG A 106 -2.03 -6.47 -80.44
N GLN A 107 -2.03 -5.13 -80.40
CA GLN A 107 -0.83 -4.35 -80.70
C GLN A 107 0.20 -4.49 -79.57
N LEU A 108 1.46 -4.72 -79.93
CA LEU A 108 2.57 -4.92 -78.99
C LEU A 108 2.72 -3.77 -77.98
N SER A 109 2.53 -2.53 -78.41
CA SER A 109 2.55 -1.33 -77.56
C SER A 109 1.53 -1.40 -76.43
N SER A 110 0.29 -1.79 -76.72
CA SER A 110 -0.79 -1.92 -75.73
C SER A 110 -0.52 -3.06 -74.73
N VAL A 111 0.09 -4.16 -75.18
CA VAL A 111 0.50 -5.26 -74.28
C VAL A 111 1.64 -4.82 -73.36
N GLN A 112 2.63 -4.09 -73.90
CA GLN A 112 3.76 -3.55 -73.14
C GLN A 112 3.30 -2.52 -72.09
N GLU A 113 2.40 -1.61 -72.46
CA GLU A 113 1.85 -0.59 -71.55
C GLU A 113 1.00 -1.22 -70.44
N GLY A 114 0.16 -2.21 -70.77
CA GLY A 114 -0.62 -2.95 -69.78
C GLY A 114 0.25 -3.76 -68.81
N LEU A 115 1.34 -4.37 -69.30
CA LEU A 115 2.31 -5.05 -68.44
C LEU A 115 3.01 -4.06 -67.50
N LEU A 116 3.45 -2.91 -68.02
CA LEU A 116 4.12 -1.86 -67.22
C LEU A 116 3.17 -1.29 -66.15
N HIS A 117 1.90 -1.07 -66.48
CA HIS A 117 0.87 -0.67 -65.52
C HIS A 117 0.72 -1.67 -64.37
N ASN A 118 0.60 -2.96 -64.70
CA ASN A 118 0.48 -4.02 -63.69
C ASN A 118 1.73 -4.11 -62.79
N ILE A 119 2.93 -3.96 -63.37
CA ILE A 119 4.20 -3.94 -62.60
C ILE A 119 4.22 -2.77 -61.63
N HIS A 120 3.95 -1.55 -62.08
CA HIS A 120 3.90 -0.37 -61.21
C HIS A 120 2.81 -0.49 -60.12
N GLN A 121 1.66 -1.10 -60.44
CA GLN A 121 0.59 -1.34 -59.47
C GLN A 121 1.03 -2.31 -58.37
N VAL A 122 1.71 -3.40 -58.74
CA VAL A 122 2.26 -4.37 -57.78
C VAL A 122 3.36 -3.74 -56.94
N GLU A 123 4.29 -3.01 -57.55
CA GLU A 123 5.39 -2.31 -56.87
C GLU A 123 4.85 -1.31 -55.82
N ALA A 124 3.93 -0.42 -56.20
CA ALA A 124 3.32 0.54 -55.29
C ALA A 124 2.53 -0.14 -54.16
N SER A 125 1.83 -1.23 -54.46
CA SER A 125 1.09 -2.01 -53.45
C SER A 125 2.02 -2.72 -52.48
N SER A 126 3.14 -3.26 -52.95
CA SER A 126 4.16 -3.91 -52.14
C SER A 126 4.85 -2.92 -51.20
N LEU A 127 5.27 -1.76 -51.69
CA LEU A 127 5.85 -0.69 -50.86
C LEU A 127 4.88 -0.24 -49.76
N PHE A 128 3.62 0.02 -50.10
CA PHE A 128 2.59 0.39 -49.11
C PHE A 128 2.34 -0.68 -48.04
N LEU A 129 2.42 -1.98 -48.40
CA LEU A 129 2.30 -3.07 -47.44
C LEU A 129 3.55 -3.19 -46.54
N MET A 130 4.75 -2.93 -47.07
CA MET A 130 5.99 -2.88 -46.28
C MET A 130 5.96 -1.74 -45.26
N ASP A 131 5.59 -0.52 -45.68
CA ASP A 131 5.44 0.64 -44.77
C ASP A 131 4.46 0.33 -43.62
N ARG A 132 3.34 -0.34 -43.94
CA ARG A 132 2.35 -0.77 -42.94
C ARG A 132 2.89 -1.85 -42.01
N LEU A 133 3.71 -2.78 -42.49
CA LEU A 133 4.32 -3.83 -41.68
C LEU A 133 5.33 -3.21 -40.69
N GLU A 134 6.23 -2.35 -41.16
CA GLU A 134 7.17 -1.62 -40.28
C GLU A 134 6.43 -0.77 -39.23
N ALA A 135 5.36 -0.10 -39.63
CA ALA A 135 4.53 0.67 -38.70
C ALA A 135 3.79 -0.21 -37.68
N SER A 136 3.54 -1.48 -37.99
CA SER A 136 2.98 -2.47 -37.06
C SER A 136 4.05 -2.98 -36.10
N GLU A 137 5.23 -3.37 -36.61
CA GLU A 137 6.37 -3.83 -35.82
C GLU A 137 6.82 -2.78 -34.79
N ARG A 138 6.90 -1.50 -35.18
CA ARG A 138 7.18 -0.38 -34.26
C ARG A 138 6.15 -0.25 -33.14
N LYS A 139 4.87 -0.54 -33.41
CA LYS A 139 3.80 -0.52 -32.38
C LYS A 139 3.88 -1.73 -31.46
N GLU A 140 4.20 -2.90 -32.01
CA GLU A 140 4.38 -4.14 -31.25
C GLU A 140 5.58 -4.03 -30.29
N LEU A 141 6.73 -3.55 -30.78
CA LEU A 141 7.92 -3.28 -29.95
C LEU A 141 7.61 -2.29 -28.82
N LYS A 142 6.83 -1.24 -29.09
CA LYS A 142 6.38 -0.31 -28.05
C LYS A 142 5.47 -1.01 -27.03
N ALA A 143 4.45 -1.74 -27.49
CA ALA A 143 3.52 -2.46 -26.62
C ALA A 143 4.24 -3.51 -25.74
N ALA A 144 5.23 -4.21 -26.28
CA ALA A 144 6.08 -5.14 -25.54
C ALA A 144 6.93 -4.42 -24.48
N SER A 145 7.50 -3.25 -24.79
CA SER A 145 8.21 -2.41 -23.82
C SER A 145 7.29 -1.91 -22.70
N ASP A 146 6.09 -1.41 -23.05
CA ASP A 146 5.11 -0.90 -22.09
C ASP A 146 4.60 -2.03 -21.17
N LEU A 147 4.37 -3.23 -21.71
CA LEU A 147 4.01 -4.44 -20.95
C LEU A 147 5.14 -4.90 -20.03
N ALA A 148 6.40 -4.84 -20.47
CA ALA A 148 7.56 -5.16 -19.64
C ALA A 148 7.77 -4.14 -18.51
N ALA A 149 7.39 -2.88 -18.70
CA ALA A 149 7.39 -1.86 -17.65
C ALA A 149 6.27 -2.12 -16.63
N ALA A 150 5.04 -2.36 -17.09
CA ALA A 150 3.89 -2.66 -16.23
C ALA A 150 4.12 -3.92 -15.36
N ASN A 151 4.73 -4.98 -15.93
CA ASN A 151 5.09 -6.16 -15.15
C ASN A 151 6.10 -5.87 -14.02
N LYS A 152 7.08 -4.97 -14.24
CA LYS A 152 8.01 -4.55 -13.19
C LYS A 152 7.31 -3.77 -12.07
N GLU A 153 6.37 -2.91 -12.43
CA GLU A 153 5.54 -2.17 -11.46
C GLU A 153 4.67 -3.14 -10.63
N ILE A 154 4.08 -4.16 -11.26
CA ILE A 154 3.30 -5.20 -10.56
C ILE A 154 4.16 -5.97 -9.55
N GLU A 155 5.39 -6.38 -9.91
CA GLU A 155 6.28 -7.05 -8.95
C GLU A 155 6.73 -6.12 -7.81
N GLN A 156 6.98 -4.83 -8.08
CA GLN A 156 7.28 -3.85 -7.02
C GLN A 156 6.10 -3.70 -6.06
N LEU A 157 4.88 -3.54 -6.57
CA LEU A 157 3.68 -3.43 -5.75
C LEU A 157 3.42 -4.68 -4.90
N ARG A 158 3.81 -5.87 -5.36
CA ARG A 158 3.75 -7.11 -4.55
C ARG A 158 4.72 -7.07 -3.37
N LEU A 159 5.96 -6.63 -3.59
CA LEU A 159 6.95 -6.45 -2.51
C LEU A 159 6.45 -5.42 -1.49
N ASP A 160 5.92 -4.28 -1.96
CA ASP A 160 5.35 -3.24 -1.11
C ASP A 160 4.15 -3.77 -0.29
N MET A 161 3.31 -4.65 -0.87
CA MET A 161 2.22 -5.32 -0.15
C MET A 161 2.71 -6.29 0.93
N GLU A 162 3.79 -7.04 0.67
CA GLU A 162 4.40 -7.91 1.68
C GLU A 162 4.99 -7.13 2.86
N ASP A 163 5.67 -6.01 2.57
CA ASP A 163 6.21 -5.13 3.61
C ASP A 163 5.11 -4.39 4.39
N PHE A 164 4.03 -3.99 3.72
CA PHE A 164 2.83 -3.47 4.40
C PHE A 164 2.18 -4.53 5.32
N ALA A 165 2.14 -5.80 4.91
CA ALA A 165 1.63 -6.89 5.75
C ALA A 165 2.50 -7.12 7.00
N LYS A 166 3.84 -7.05 6.86
CA LYS A 166 4.78 -7.10 8.00
C LYS A 166 4.55 -5.91 8.95
N MET A 167 4.44 -4.71 8.40
CA MET A 167 4.19 -3.48 9.18
C MET A 167 2.86 -3.54 9.93
N LYS A 168 1.79 -4.02 9.28
CA LYS A 168 0.47 -4.21 9.89
C LYS A 168 0.55 -5.16 11.08
N LYS A 169 1.26 -6.29 10.96
CA LYS A 169 1.46 -7.21 12.09
C LYS A 169 2.20 -6.52 13.25
N THR A 170 3.29 -5.80 12.99
CA THR A 170 4.00 -5.08 14.06
C THR A 170 3.15 -4.00 14.72
N LEU A 171 2.20 -3.41 14.00
CA LEU A 171 1.24 -2.46 14.56
C LEU A 171 0.24 -3.18 15.48
N GLU A 172 -0.31 -4.32 15.06
CA GLU A 172 -1.20 -5.15 15.89
C GLU A 172 -0.50 -5.63 17.17
N ASP A 173 0.77 -6.08 17.08
CA ASP A 173 1.57 -6.49 18.23
C ASP A 173 1.80 -5.31 19.21
N THR A 174 2.13 -4.11 18.71
CA THR A 174 2.34 -2.90 19.55
C THR A 174 1.04 -2.32 20.13
N GLU A 175 -0.10 -2.47 19.45
CA GLU A 175 -1.42 -2.11 19.98
C GLU A 175 -1.84 -3.03 21.13
N ALA A 176 -1.49 -4.32 21.07
CA ALA A 176 -1.67 -5.25 22.18
C ALA A 176 -0.79 -4.87 23.39
N GLU A 177 0.50 -4.56 23.17
CA GLU A 177 1.39 -4.07 24.23
C GLU A 177 0.87 -2.79 24.89
N LEU A 178 0.44 -1.79 24.10
CA LEU A 178 -0.14 -0.54 24.61
C LEU A 178 -1.43 -0.78 25.42
N SER A 179 -2.22 -1.79 25.05
CA SER A 179 -3.42 -2.17 25.78
C SER A 179 -3.09 -2.79 27.15
N ILE A 180 -2.04 -3.61 27.23
CA ILE A 180 -1.52 -4.17 28.49
C ILE A 180 -0.97 -3.05 29.38
N LEU A 181 -0.07 -2.19 28.88
CA LEU A 181 0.49 -1.09 29.67
C LEU A 181 -0.57 -0.10 30.17
N ARG A 182 -1.67 0.11 29.40
CA ARG A 182 -2.80 0.92 29.88
C ARG A 182 -3.51 0.25 31.05
N ALA A 183 -3.79 -1.05 30.97
CA ALA A 183 -4.41 -1.78 32.09
C ALA A 183 -3.53 -1.78 33.35
N GLU A 184 -2.21 -1.95 33.21
CA GLU A 184 -1.26 -1.83 34.32
C GLU A 184 -1.25 -0.42 34.93
N MET A 185 -1.33 0.63 34.11
CA MET A 185 -1.44 2.01 34.60
C MET A 185 -2.74 2.24 35.39
N ASP A 186 -3.86 1.75 34.87
CA ASP A 186 -5.18 1.87 35.49
C ASP A 186 -5.27 1.07 36.82
N GLU A 187 -4.49 0.00 36.97
CA GLU A 187 -4.36 -0.74 38.24
C GLU A 187 -3.38 -0.08 39.23
N LEU A 188 -2.24 0.44 38.76
CA LEU A 188 -1.22 1.06 39.61
C LEU A 188 -1.62 2.43 40.14
N LYS A 189 -2.40 3.20 39.36
CA LYS A 189 -2.86 4.54 39.76
C LYS A 189 -3.65 4.56 41.08
N PRO A 190 -4.73 3.78 41.28
CA PRO A 190 -5.46 3.77 42.55
C PRO A 190 -4.62 3.19 43.70
N LYS A 191 -3.65 2.31 43.43
CA LYS A 191 -2.70 1.83 44.45
C LYS A 191 -1.79 2.97 44.92
N ALA A 192 -1.27 3.78 44.01
CA ALA A 192 -0.45 4.94 44.34
C ALA A 192 -1.24 6.02 45.10
N GLU A 193 -2.48 6.29 44.68
CA GLU A 193 -3.40 7.21 45.38
C GLU A 193 -3.75 6.69 46.79
N GLY A 194 -4.03 5.39 46.93
CA GLY A 194 -4.31 4.75 48.23
C GLY A 194 -3.10 4.75 49.19
N LEU A 195 -1.90 4.45 48.70
CA LEU A 195 -0.67 4.56 49.49
C LEU A 195 -0.39 6.01 49.91
N SER A 196 -0.62 6.98 49.01
CA SER A 196 -0.48 8.41 49.36
C SER A 196 -1.46 8.85 50.45
N ALA A 197 -2.71 8.35 50.43
CA ALA A 197 -3.68 8.61 51.48
C ALA A 197 -3.27 7.95 52.81
N GLN A 198 -2.78 6.71 52.77
CA GLN A 198 -2.28 6.01 53.95
C GLN A 198 -1.08 6.74 54.59
N CYS A 199 -0.15 7.28 53.79
CA CYS A 199 0.95 8.10 54.31
C CYS A 199 0.45 9.35 55.03
N GLN A 200 -0.56 10.05 54.49
CA GLN A 200 -1.14 11.24 55.15
C GLN A 200 -1.83 10.89 56.49
N VAL A 201 -2.53 9.76 56.56
CA VAL A 201 -3.14 9.28 57.81
C VAL A 201 -2.07 8.98 58.86
N LEU A 202 -1.03 8.22 58.50
CA LEU A 202 0.08 7.89 59.41
C LEU A 202 0.88 9.13 59.85
N GLU A 203 0.98 10.15 59.00
CA GLU A 203 1.63 11.42 59.33
C GLU A 203 0.80 12.21 60.38
N GLY A 204 -0.52 12.22 60.24
CA GLY A 204 -1.43 12.79 61.24
C GLY A 204 -1.47 12.00 62.57
N GLU A 205 -1.53 10.67 62.52
CA GLU A 205 -1.45 9.82 63.72
C GLU A 205 -0.14 10.04 64.49
N LYS A 206 0.98 10.23 63.77
CA LYS A 206 2.28 10.57 64.35
C LYS A 206 2.27 11.95 65.02
N GLU A 207 1.64 12.95 64.39
CA GLU A 207 1.49 14.29 64.99
C GLU A 207 0.66 14.21 66.28
N GLU A 208 -0.51 13.56 66.25
CA GLU A 208 -1.36 13.36 67.44
C GLU A 208 -0.62 12.62 68.57
N LEU A 209 0.09 11.53 68.26
CA LEU A 209 0.89 10.81 69.26
C LEU A 209 2.03 11.66 69.83
N THR A 210 2.59 12.59 69.05
CA THR A 210 3.62 13.52 69.52
C THR A 210 3.02 14.52 70.52
N ASP A 211 1.84 15.09 70.21
CA ASP A 211 1.12 15.99 71.10
C ASP A 211 0.65 15.29 72.40
N GLN A 212 0.10 14.07 72.28
CA GLN A 212 -0.29 13.26 73.44
C GLN A 212 0.91 12.93 74.34
N LEU A 213 2.06 12.58 73.75
CA LEU A 213 3.30 12.34 74.49
C LEU A 213 3.76 13.63 75.20
N CYS A 214 3.76 14.77 74.51
CA CYS A 214 4.11 16.05 75.10
C CYS A 214 3.18 16.49 76.24
N SER A 215 1.87 16.25 76.15
CA SER A 215 0.93 16.55 77.26
C SER A 215 1.16 15.62 78.44
N THR A 216 1.16 14.30 78.21
CA THR A 216 1.35 13.28 79.26
C THR A 216 2.67 13.47 80.00
N LEU A 217 3.74 13.82 79.28
CA LEU A 217 5.06 14.07 79.83
C LEU A 217 5.10 15.35 80.69
N LYS A 218 4.45 16.45 80.23
CA LYS A 218 4.33 17.70 81.02
C LYS A 218 3.52 17.48 82.30
N GLU A 219 2.39 16.78 82.19
CA GLU A 219 1.52 16.44 83.32
C GLU A 219 2.27 15.58 84.35
N GLY A 220 2.95 14.52 83.90
CA GLY A 220 3.75 13.65 84.76
C GLY A 220 4.92 14.37 85.44
N PHE A 221 5.59 15.30 84.74
CA PHE A 221 6.65 16.13 85.32
C PHE A 221 6.12 17.08 86.40
N GLN A 222 5.00 17.77 86.15
CA GLN A 222 4.38 18.61 87.17
C GLN A 222 3.95 17.81 88.40
N LEU A 223 3.39 16.61 88.21
CA LEU A 223 3.00 15.70 89.29
C LEU A 223 4.21 15.24 90.13
N ALA A 224 5.39 15.09 89.52
CA ALA A 224 6.64 14.82 90.22
C ALA A 224 7.15 16.04 91.00
N LEU A 225 7.09 17.25 90.44
CA LEU A 225 7.43 18.49 91.16
C LEU A 225 6.52 18.70 92.38
N ASP A 226 5.22 18.45 92.25
CA ASP A 226 4.26 18.55 93.34
C ASP A 226 4.57 17.55 94.47
N GLN A 227 4.98 16.31 94.12
CA GLN A 227 5.45 15.33 95.11
C GLN A 227 6.72 15.78 95.84
N VAL A 228 7.71 16.33 95.12
CA VAL A 228 8.94 16.88 95.75
C VAL A 228 8.60 18.01 96.72
N LYS A 229 7.71 18.92 96.33
CA LYS A 229 7.27 20.05 97.17
C LYS A 229 6.55 19.61 98.46
N ILE A 230 5.85 18.48 98.43
CA ILE A 230 5.21 17.89 99.61
C ILE A 230 6.25 17.23 100.53
N LEU A 231 7.22 16.51 99.98
CA LEU A 231 8.23 15.77 100.74
C LEU A 231 9.35 16.67 101.29
N HIS A 232 9.69 17.75 100.58
CA HIS A 232 10.79 18.66 100.88
C HIS A 232 10.37 20.13 100.67
N PRO A 233 9.62 20.73 101.60
CA PRO A 233 9.05 22.08 101.44
C PRO A 233 10.08 23.20 101.29
N ASP A 234 11.29 23.00 101.81
CA ASP A 234 12.37 24.01 101.83
C ASP A 234 13.19 24.04 100.54
N VAL A 235 12.92 23.14 99.57
CA VAL A 235 13.65 23.08 98.29
C VAL A 235 12.96 23.94 97.24
N ASP A 236 13.64 24.97 96.77
CA ASP A 236 13.15 25.79 95.65
C ASP A 236 13.31 25.06 94.31
N ILE A 237 12.19 24.62 93.76
CA ILE A 237 12.07 23.98 92.45
C ILE A 237 11.42 24.91 91.39
N SER A 238 11.28 26.21 91.68
CA SER A 238 10.62 27.16 90.76
C SER A 238 11.31 27.34 89.40
N ALA A 239 12.60 27.05 89.31
CA ALA A 239 13.38 27.08 88.07
C ALA A 239 13.35 25.77 87.27
N ALA A 240 12.77 24.70 87.83
CA ALA A 240 12.75 23.37 87.23
C ALA A 240 11.90 23.34 85.95
N ASP A 241 12.50 22.87 84.86
CA ASP A 241 11.87 22.73 83.55
C ASP A 241 12.33 21.40 82.95
N ILE A 242 11.45 20.75 82.21
CA ILE A 242 11.72 19.46 81.57
C ILE A 242 12.68 19.57 80.38
N THR A 243 12.86 20.79 79.86
CA THR A 243 13.81 21.10 78.77
C THR A 243 15.21 21.48 79.26
N LYS A 244 15.52 21.23 80.54
CA LYS A 244 16.80 21.56 81.18
C LYS A 244 17.46 20.32 81.76
N GLU A 245 18.78 20.29 81.71
CA GLU A 245 19.60 19.24 82.31
C GLU A 245 20.36 19.75 83.55
N ILE A 246 20.91 18.81 84.33
CA ILE A 246 21.73 19.10 85.51
C ILE A 246 23.19 18.85 85.16
N VAL A 247 23.98 19.92 85.04
CA VAL A 247 25.43 19.88 84.82
C VAL A 247 26.11 20.49 86.04
N ASP A 248 27.05 19.75 86.66
CA ASP A 248 27.78 20.15 87.88
C ASP A 248 26.89 20.67 89.03
N GLY A 249 25.65 20.17 89.11
CA GLY A 249 24.66 20.55 90.12
C GLY A 249 23.89 21.84 89.84
N GLN A 250 24.06 22.46 88.66
CA GLN A 250 23.26 23.59 88.20
C GLN A 250 22.30 23.17 87.09
N LEU A 251 21.16 23.86 87.00
CA LEU A 251 20.18 23.67 85.93
C LEU A 251 20.61 24.48 84.69
N VAL A 252 20.82 23.79 83.57
CA VAL A 252 21.28 24.38 82.30
C VAL A 252 20.29 24.03 81.19
N GLU A 253 20.12 24.91 80.20
CA GLU A 253 19.32 24.60 79.00
C GLU A 253 19.98 23.47 78.19
N LEU A 254 19.17 22.53 77.70
CA LEU A 254 19.63 21.48 76.78
C LEU A 254 20.19 22.12 75.49
N SER A 255 21.44 21.78 75.16
CA SER A 255 22.19 22.29 73.99
C SER A 255 21.98 21.49 72.71
#